data_AF-A0A1J0P8S2-F1
#
_entry.id   AF-A0A1J0P8S2-F1
#
_cell.length_a   1.000
_cell.length_b   1.000
_cell.length_c   1.000
_cell.angle_alpha   90.00
_cell.angle_beta   90.00
_cell.angle_gamma   90.00
#
_symmetry.space_group_name_H-M   'P 1'
#
loop_
_entity.id
_entity.type
_entity.pdbx_description
1 polymer ?
#
loop_
_entity_poly.entity_id
_entity_poly.type
_entity_poly.pdbx_seq_one_letter_code
_entity_poly.pdbx_strand_id
1 'polypeptide(L)'
;MVRSRRPASLARSRSSYHNLQKPSPRKPGLRGFVLVVGGVFGAGLAWSLLPQAPGLPLEALQALPLRLSEGWIARAPAPPRPGDVVLGSPQLPDLLEQLKLADQNWRPRAVPLAGGGFRYLYLRRADDPLLTIDQIKQRILNPPAFERELQAIAALVPALEGVGVRLLLGPPIRQGATAEWDPAGRTIRIQPAVVKSGSLEFARVLNHEAIHVAQSCRRGSPSASPRLLGLSNNLDPQGQRHLDDPLYARASALERSLEREAYANQQRLDLALSLLESECPQRR
;
A
#
# COMPACT_ATOMS: atom_id res chain seq x y z
N MET A 1 -4.39 0.01 -56.95
CA MET A 1 -3.72 1.16 -56.30
C MET A 1 -4.47 1.56 -55.04
N VAL A 2 -3.81 1.32 -53.90
CA VAL A 2 -3.93 1.87 -52.54
C VAL A 2 -5.30 2.30 -51.99
N ARG A 3 -5.91 1.40 -51.21
CA ARG A 3 -6.87 1.72 -50.12
C ARG A 3 -6.08 2.24 -48.91
N SER A 4 -6.40 3.45 -48.45
CA SER A 4 -5.80 4.05 -47.24
C SER A 4 -6.60 3.72 -45.97
N ARG A 5 -5.83 3.57 -44.88
CA ARG A 5 -6.14 2.92 -43.60
C ARG A 5 -6.96 3.79 -42.65
N ARG A 6 -7.80 3.15 -41.83
CA ARG A 6 -8.34 3.69 -40.56
C ARG A 6 -7.23 3.80 -39.51
N PRO A 7 -7.38 4.70 -38.52
CA PRO A 7 -6.90 4.44 -37.17
C PRO A 7 -8.05 4.37 -36.15
N ALA A 8 -7.80 3.53 -35.15
CA ALA A 8 -8.66 3.14 -34.06
C ALA A 8 -8.89 4.27 -33.03
N SER A 9 -10.12 4.39 -32.56
CA SER A 9 -10.52 5.24 -31.44
C SER A 9 -10.26 4.53 -30.11
N LEU A 10 -9.37 5.10 -29.30
CA LEU A 10 -9.10 4.74 -27.91
C LEU A 10 -10.34 4.98 -27.02
N ALA A 11 -10.58 4.02 -26.13
CA ALA A 11 -11.64 4.06 -25.12
C ALA A 11 -11.39 5.17 -24.08
N ARG A 12 -12.38 6.07 -23.95
CA ARG A 12 -12.46 7.08 -22.89
C ARG A 12 -12.78 6.41 -21.54
N SER A 13 -11.92 6.66 -20.55
CA SER A 13 -12.26 6.52 -19.13
C SER A 13 -13.42 7.46 -18.79
N ARG A 14 -14.50 6.91 -18.24
CA ARG A 14 -15.72 7.64 -17.89
C ARG A 14 -15.51 8.38 -16.56
N SER A 15 -15.38 9.71 -16.65
CA SER A 15 -15.65 10.63 -15.54
C SER A 15 -17.15 10.60 -15.23
N SER A 16 -17.53 10.13 -14.05
CA SER A 16 -18.94 10.11 -13.62
C SER A 16 -19.30 11.47 -13.02
N TYR A 17 -20.02 12.29 -13.80
CA TYR A 17 -20.73 13.47 -13.32
C TYR A 17 -21.97 13.01 -12.55
N HIS A 18 -22.00 13.24 -11.23
CA HIS A 18 -23.24 13.04 -10.47
C HIS A 18 -24.15 14.27 -10.63
N ASN A 19 -25.20 14.07 -11.42
CA ASN A 19 -26.37 14.93 -11.49
C ASN A 19 -27.36 14.45 -10.42
N LEU A 20 -27.69 15.27 -9.42
CA LEU A 20 -28.65 14.92 -8.38
C LEU A 20 -30.08 15.19 -8.87
N GLN A 21 -30.72 14.16 -9.43
CA GLN A 21 -32.19 14.06 -9.53
C GLN A 21 -32.67 12.85 -8.70
N LYS A 22 -33.77 13.03 -7.97
CA LYS A 22 -34.37 12.07 -6.99
C LYS A 22 -34.82 10.75 -7.64
N PRO A 23 -34.58 9.57 -7.03
CA PRO A 23 -35.12 8.29 -7.49
C PRO A 23 -36.37 7.82 -6.70
N SER A 24 -37.22 7.04 -7.37
CA SER A 24 -38.37 6.28 -6.84
C SER A 24 -38.07 4.76 -6.86
N PRO A 25 -38.65 3.91 -5.99
CA PRO A 25 -38.06 2.61 -5.64
C PRO A 25 -38.65 1.42 -6.41
N ARG A 26 -37.82 0.39 -6.67
CA ARG A 26 -38.27 -0.98 -6.98
C ARG A 26 -37.39 -2.06 -6.29
N LYS A 27 -38.07 -3.17 -6.00
CA LYS A 27 -37.78 -4.29 -5.06
C LYS A 27 -36.80 -5.37 -5.59
N PRO A 28 -36.34 -6.31 -4.72
CA PRO A 28 -35.28 -7.27 -5.01
C PRO A 28 -35.78 -8.68 -5.39
N GLY A 29 -34.93 -9.47 -6.05
CA GLY A 29 -35.02 -10.94 -6.15
C GLY A 29 -33.58 -11.49 -6.22
N LEU A 30 -33.11 -12.37 -5.33
CA LEU A 30 -33.44 -13.77 -4.97
C LEU A 30 -32.41 -14.75 -5.58
N ARG A 31 -31.52 -15.23 -4.69
CA ARG A 31 -30.92 -16.57 -4.51
C ARG A 31 -30.65 -17.50 -5.72
N GLY A 32 -29.44 -18.06 -5.71
CA GLY A 32 -29.14 -19.36 -6.32
C GLY A 32 -27.85 -19.96 -5.76
N PHE A 33 -27.98 -20.93 -4.85
CA PHE A 33 -26.92 -21.82 -4.36
C PHE A 33 -26.85 -23.04 -5.29
N VAL A 34 -25.64 -23.54 -5.61
CA VAL A 34 -25.46 -24.94 -6.05
C VAL A 34 -24.21 -25.51 -5.38
N LEU A 35 -24.46 -26.56 -4.60
CA LEU A 35 -23.52 -27.51 -4.02
C LEU A 35 -23.33 -28.66 -5.02
N VAL A 36 -22.11 -29.13 -5.24
CA VAL A 36 -21.87 -30.46 -5.82
C VAL A 36 -20.87 -31.20 -4.95
N VAL A 37 -21.33 -32.37 -4.52
CA VAL A 37 -20.64 -33.41 -3.74
C VAL A 37 -20.14 -34.49 -4.71
N GLY A 38 -18.99 -35.08 -4.38
CA GLY A 38 -18.48 -36.34 -4.94
C GLY A 38 -16.95 -36.32 -4.86
N GLY A 39 -16.24 -37.31 -4.35
CA GLY A 39 -16.56 -38.67 -3.97
C GLY A 39 -15.24 -39.48 -4.04
N VAL A 40 -14.89 -40.08 -2.90
CA VAL A 40 -14.07 -41.28 -2.59
C VAL A 40 -13.07 -41.85 -3.63
N PHE A 41 -11.89 -42.23 -3.11
CA PHE A 41 -10.97 -43.36 -3.40
C PHE A 41 -9.52 -42.85 -3.42
N GLY A 42 -8.50 -43.48 -2.83
CA GLY A 42 -8.38 -44.83 -2.28
C GLY A 42 -7.18 -44.91 -1.31
N ALA A 43 -7.21 -45.92 -0.47
CA ALA A 43 -6.15 -46.28 0.46
C ALA A 43 -5.07 -47.12 -0.24
N GLY A 44 -3.86 -47.05 0.30
CA GLY A 44 -2.81 -48.04 0.09
C GLY A 44 -1.51 -47.44 -0.41
N LEU A 45 -0.51 -47.37 0.46
CA LEU A 45 0.89 -47.68 0.15
C LEU A 45 1.67 -47.80 1.46
N ALA A 46 2.08 -49.03 1.76
CA ALA A 46 3.06 -49.38 2.77
C ALA A 46 4.44 -49.47 2.09
N TRP A 47 5.43 -48.76 2.63
CA TRP A 47 6.89 -48.99 2.60
C TRP A 47 7.52 -47.66 3.04
N SER A 48 8.32 -47.59 4.09
CA SER A 48 9.71 -48.05 4.04
C SER A 48 10.35 -48.00 5.43
N LEU A 49 11.12 -49.05 5.73
CA LEU A 49 12.06 -49.15 6.83
C LEU A 49 13.20 -48.16 6.59
N LEU A 50 13.38 -47.19 7.48
CA LEU A 50 14.58 -46.36 7.52
C LEU A 50 15.63 -47.03 8.43
N PRO A 51 16.86 -47.26 7.94
CA PRO A 51 17.96 -47.63 8.81
C PRO A 51 18.31 -46.44 9.72
N GLN A 52 18.53 -46.73 11.00
CA GLN A 52 19.03 -45.77 11.98
C GLN A 52 20.38 -45.24 11.51
N ALA A 53 20.47 -43.92 11.31
CA ALA A 53 21.74 -43.26 11.09
C ALA A 53 22.58 -43.37 12.38
N PRO A 54 23.87 -43.77 12.30
CA PRO A 54 24.75 -43.72 13.46
C PRO A 54 24.89 -42.27 13.92
N GLY A 55 24.67 -42.04 15.22
CA GLY A 55 24.82 -40.74 15.84
C GLY A 55 26.23 -40.21 15.63
N LEU A 56 26.32 -38.95 15.15
CA LEU A 56 27.59 -38.24 15.12
C LEU A 56 28.12 -38.14 16.55
N PRO A 57 29.39 -38.49 16.82
CA PRO A 57 29.98 -38.33 18.14
C PRO A 57 29.95 -36.85 18.53
N LEU A 58 29.62 -36.57 19.80
CA LEU A 58 29.49 -35.21 20.34
C LEU A 58 30.78 -34.38 20.18
N GLU A 59 31.92 -35.05 20.02
CA GLU A 59 33.23 -34.44 19.74
C GLU A 59 33.37 -33.91 18.31
N ALA A 60 32.63 -34.44 17.32
CA ALA A 60 32.63 -33.95 15.95
C ALA A 60 31.87 -32.62 15.78
N LEU A 61 31.00 -32.27 16.73
CA LEU A 61 30.32 -30.97 16.77
C LEU A 61 31.18 -29.86 17.40
N GLN A 62 32.20 -30.22 18.19
CA GLN A 62 33.11 -29.27 18.85
C GLN A 62 34.31 -28.87 18.00
N ALA A 63 34.58 -29.59 16.90
CA ALA A 63 35.65 -29.29 15.95
C ALA A 63 35.21 -28.39 14.78
N LEU A 64 33.96 -27.93 14.75
CA LEU A 64 33.56 -26.89 13.82
C LEU A 64 34.13 -25.56 14.33
N PRO A 65 35.02 -24.88 13.59
CA PRO A 65 35.26 -23.48 13.83
C PRO A 65 34.00 -22.72 13.42
N LEU A 66 32.95 -22.77 14.24
CA LEU A 66 31.95 -21.72 14.27
C LEU A 66 32.65 -20.49 14.86
N ARG A 67 33.55 -19.90 14.06
CA ARG A 67 33.61 -18.45 14.02
C ARG A 67 32.19 -18.04 13.65
N LEU A 68 31.39 -17.72 14.65
CA LEU A 68 30.26 -16.81 14.53
C LEU A 68 30.85 -15.57 13.88
N SER A 69 30.88 -15.57 12.56
CA SER A 69 31.24 -14.40 11.79
C SER A 69 30.20 -13.37 12.16
N GLU A 70 30.67 -12.26 12.73
CA GLU A 70 29.99 -10.99 12.90
C GLU A 70 29.68 -10.36 11.51
N GLY A 71 29.20 -11.20 10.59
CA GLY A 71 29.14 -10.99 9.15
C GLY A 71 27.78 -11.37 8.60
N TRP A 72 26.70 -11.12 9.33
CA TRP A 72 25.42 -10.81 8.69
C TRP A 72 25.55 -9.40 8.10
N ILE A 73 26.36 -9.28 7.05
CA ILE A 73 26.42 -8.11 6.18
C ILE A 73 24.97 -7.87 5.78
N ALA A 74 24.42 -6.73 6.20
CA ALA A 74 23.09 -6.32 5.79
C ALA A 74 23.09 -6.21 4.26
N ARG A 75 22.65 -7.26 3.58
CA ARG A 75 22.64 -7.34 2.11
C ARG A 75 21.94 -6.10 1.58
N ALA A 76 22.65 -5.24 0.85
CA ALA A 76 22.13 -3.98 0.34
C ALA A 76 20.75 -4.16 -0.30
N PRO A 77 19.84 -3.16 -0.24
CA PRO A 77 18.54 -3.28 -0.87
C PRO A 77 18.68 -3.63 -2.35
N ALA A 78 17.74 -4.41 -2.88
CA ALA A 78 17.75 -4.85 -4.27
C ALA A 78 17.85 -3.64 -5.21
N PRO A 79 18.68 -3.71 -6.27
CA PRO A 79 18.86 -2.58 -7.17
C PRO A 79 17.52 -2.15 -7.79
N PRO A 80 17.33 -0.85 -8.09
CA PRO A 80 16.15 -0.39 -8.83
C PRO A 80 16.05 -1.10 -10.19
N ARG A 81 14.83 -1.36 -10.64
CA ARG A 81 14.55 -1.88 -11.99
C ARG A 81 14.55 -0.71 -12.98
N PRO A 82 14.70 -0.99 -14.28
CA PRO A 82 14.60 0.06 -15.30
C PRO A 82 13.30 0.86 -15.18
N GLY A 83 13.41 2.18 -15.12
CA GLY A 83 12.28 3.10 -14.99
C GLY A 83 11.80 3.36 -13.55
N ASP A 84 12.33 2.65 -12.55
CA ASP A 84 12.09 3.04 -11.16
C ASP A 84 12.86 4.34 -10.84
N VAL A 85 12.23 5.23 -10.08
CA VAL A 85 12.86 6.44 -9.53
C VAL A 85 13.12 6.23 -8.04
N VAL A 86 14.37 6.42 -7.60
CA VAL A 86 14.70 6.33 -6.17
C VAL A 86 14.21 7.57 -5.43
N LEU A 87 13.48 7.37 -4.33
CA LEU A 87 13.09 8.41 -3.40
C LEU A 87 13.93 8.27 -2.12
N GLY A 88 14.99 9.06 -2.01
CA GLY A 88 15.75 9.22 -0.77
C GLY A 88 15.66 10.66 -0.27
N SER A 89 16.41 10.95 0.79
CA SER A 89 16.54 12.29 1.35
C SER A 89 16.89 13.37 0.31
N PRO A 90 17.74 13.13 -0.72
CA PRO A 90 18.03 14.14 -1.73
C PRO A 90 16.86 14.50 -2.66
N GLN A 91 15.93 13.56 -2.91
CA GLN A 91 14.76 13.76 -3.78
C GLN A 91 13.52 14.23 -3.02
N LEU A 92 13.58 14.25 -1.69
CA LEU A 92 12.46 14.60 -0.83
C LEU A 92 11.90 16.02 -1.11
N PRO A 93 12.72 17.08 -1.28
CA PRO A 93 12.19 18.40 -1.59
C PRO A 93 11.34 18.42 -2.88
N ASP A 94 11.82 17.79 -3.95
CA ASP A 94 11.13 17.71 -5.23
C ASP A 94 9.83 16.90 -5.12
N LEU A 95 9.83 15.81 -4.35
CA LEU A 95 8.63 15.04 -4.05
C LEU A 95 7.58 15.89 -3.32
N LEU A 96 7.99 16.61 -2.27
CA LEU A 96 7.07 17.46 -1.51
C LEU A 96 6.48 18.59 -2.36
N GLU A 97 7.25 19.16 -3.29
CA GLU A 97 6.74 20.14 -4.25
C GLU A 97 5.72 19.51 -5.22
N GLN A 98 6.02 18.33 -5.78
CA GLN A 98 5.09 17.62 -6.66
C GLN A 98 3.76 17.28 -5.96
N LEU A 99 3.81 16.88 -4.70
CA LEU A 99 2.63 16.61 -3.90
C LEU A 99 1.80 17.87 -3.66
N LYS A 100 2.44 18.99 -3.31
CA LYS A 100 1.76 20.30 -3.18
C LYS A 100 1.08 20.75 -4.48
N LEU A 101 1.71 20.50 -5.63
CA LEU A 101 1.11 20.77 -6.94
C LEU A 101 -0.11 19.86 -7.18
N ALA A 102 0.01 18.57 -6.88
CA ALA A 102 -1.11 17.62 -7.00
C ALA A 102 -2.28 17.97 -6.08
N ASP A 103 -2.02 18.50 -4.88
CA ASP A 103 -3.03 18.95 -3.92
C ASP A 103 -3.91 20.08 -4.46
N GLN A 104 -3.41 20.89 -5.40
CA GLN A 104 -4.20 21.94 -6.04
C GLN A 104 -5.40 21.38 -6.83
N ASN A 105 -5.33 20.13 -7.30
CA ASN A 105 -6.45 19.48 -7.98
C ASN A 105 -7.64 19.24 -7.05
N TRP A 106 -7.40 19.17 -5.74
CA TRP A 106 -8.43 18.97 -4.72
C TRP A 106 -9.09 20.26 -4.25
N ARG A 107 -8.65 21.43 -4.76
CA ARG A 107 -9.28 22.71 -4.45
C ARG A 107 -10.59 22.84 -5.24
N PRO A 108 -11.72 23.11 -4.56
CA PRO A 108 -12.97 23.38 -5.25
C PRO A 108 -12.88 24.63 -6.13
N ARG A 109 -13.76 24.74 -7.13
CA ARG A 109 -13.79 25.84 -8.09
C ARG A 109 -15.22 26.35 -8.28
N ALA A 110 -15.37 27.67 -8.36
CA ALA A 110 -16.60 28.31 -8.80
C ALA A 110 -16.48 28.63 -10.29
N VAL A 111 -17.40 28.10 -11.09
CA VAL A 111 -17.45 28.31 -12.55
C VAL A 111 -18.66 29.18 -12.87
N PRO A 112 -18.48 30.36 -13.48
CA PRO A 112 -19.60 31.24 -13.82
C PRO A 112 -20.53 30.58 -14.86
N LEU A 113 -21.82 30.89 -14.79
CA LEU A 113 -22.83 30.40 -15.73
C LEU A 113 -23.29 31.52 -16.68
N ALA A 114 -23.58 31.16 -17.94
CA ALA A 114 -24.19 32.06 -18.92
C ALA A 114 -25.64 32.33 -18.48
N GLY A 115 -25.88 33.49 -17.85
CA GLY A 115 -27.14 33.81 -17.17
C GLY A 115 -26.96 34.35 -15.74
N GLY A 116 -25.72 34.36 -15.24
CA GLY A 116 -25.39 34.81 -13.89
C GLY A 116 -25.26 33.66 -12.88
N GLY A 117 -24.66 33.95 -11.74
CA GLY A 117 -24.39 32.95 -10.70
C GLY A 117 -23.22 32.01 -11.01
N PHE A 118 -23.06 30.98 -10.18
CA PHE A 118 -21.90 30.07 -10.19
C PHE A 118 -22.33 28.61 -10.03
N ARG A 119 -21.66 27.71 -10.76
CA ARG A 119 -21.64 26.26 -10.52
C ARG A 119 -20.36 25.92 -9.75
N TYR A 120 -20.51 25.17 -8.66
CA TYR A 120 -19.37 24.72 -7.85
C TYR A 120 -18.94 23.30 -8.24
N LEU A 121 -17.65 23.12 -8.51
CA LEU A 121 -17.03 21.84 -8.83
C LEU A 121 -16.02 21.48 -7.75
N TYR A 122 -16.01 20.24 -7.29
CA TYR A 122 -15.01 19.74 -6.36
C TYR A 122 -14.76 18.24 -6.56
N LEU A 123 -13.57 17.79 -6.18
CA LEU A 123 -13.24 16.37 -6.09
C LEU A 123 -13.60 15.85 -4.70
N ARG A 124 -14.14 14.64 -4.66
CA ARG A 124 -14.54 13.95 -3.42
C ARG A 124 -13.86 12.59 -3.38
N ARG A 125 -13.27 12.23 -2.25
CA ARG A 125 -12.83 10.85 -2.00
C ARG A 125 -14.04 9.96 -1.69
N ALA A 126 -13.86 8.65 -1.72
CA ALA A 126 -14.98 7.73 -1.50
C ALA A 126 -15.61 7.92 -0.11
N ASP A 127 -14.78 8.22 0.88
CA ASP A 127 -15.05 8.40 2.31
C ASP A 127 -15.38 9.84 2.72
N ASP A 128 -14.97 10.83 1.92
CA ASP A 128 -15.28 12.24 2.21
C ASP A 128 -16.81 12.45 2.23
N PRO A 129 -17.37 13.11 3.27
CA PRO A 129 -18.77 13.47 3.28
C PRO A 129 -19.08 14.41 2.11
N LEU A 130 -20.32 14.36 1.63
CA LEU A 130 -20.80 15.35 0.68
C LEU A 130 -20.76 16.73 1.31
N LEU A 131 -20.15 17.69 0.61
CA LEU A 131 -20.07 19.07 1.08
C LEU A 131 -21.32 19.86 0.69
N THR A 132 -21.80 20.69 1.60
CA THR A 132 -22.76 21.74 1.29
C THR A 132 -22.12 22.85 0.46
N ILE A 133 -22.92 23.69 -0.21
CA ILE A 133 -22.38 24.83 -0.98
C ILE A 133 -21.57 25.77 -0.09
N ASP A 134 -22.02 26.03 1.14
CA ASP A 134 -21.29 26.89 2.07
C ASP A 134 -19.95 26.28 2.49
N GLN A 135 -19.91 24.97 2.74
CA GLN A 135 -18.65 24.27 3.00
C GLN A 135 -17.71 24.32 1.78
N ILE A 136 -18.24 24.21 0.56
CA ILE A 136 -17.43 24.35 -0.66
C ILE A 136 -16.86 25.76 -0.77
N LYS A 137 -17.68 26.81 -0.58
CA LYS A 137 -17.23 28.20 -0.58
C LYS A 137 -16.16 28.44 0.48
N GLN A 138 -16.36 27.92 1.70
CA GLN A 138 -15.37 28.02 2.76
C GLN A 138 -14.06 27.33 2.38
N ARG A 139 -14.09 26.17 1.71
CA ARG A 139 -12.87 25.50 1.21
C ARG A 139 -12.21 26.23 0.03
N ILE A 140 -12.94 27.02 -0.76
CA ILE A 140 -12.34 27.88 -1.79
C ILE A 140 -11.54 29.01 -1.12
N LEU A 141 -12.11 29.63 -0.08
CA LEU A 141 -11.46 30.71 0.67
C LEU A 141 -10.30 30.18 1.52
N ASN A 142 -10.48 29.01 2.13
CA ASN A 142 -9.54 28.38 3.05
C ASN A 142 -9.23 26.94 2.57
N PRO A 143 -8.42 26.78 1.51
CA PRO A 143 -8.09 25.45 0.99
C PRO A 143 -7.25 24.66 2.00
N PRO A 144 -7.41 23.32 2.05
CA PRO A 144 -6.55 22.49 2.90
C PRO A 144 -5.09 22.61 2.48
N ALA A 145 -4.21 22.81 3.45
CA ALA A 145 -2.77 22.96 3.24
C ALA A 145 -2.00 21.63 3.29
N PHE A 146 -2.63 20.55 3.80
CA PHE A 146 -2.05 19.21 3.95
C PHE A 146 -0.71 19.17 4.70
N GLU A 147 -0.52 20.09 5.65
CA GLU A 147 0.75 20.23 6.38
C GLU A 147 1.10 18.99 7.19
N ARG A 148 0.11 18.36 7.81
CA ARG A 148 0.30 17.13 8.60
C ARG A 148 0.81 15.99 7.72
N GLU A 149 0.24 15.83 6.53
CA GLU A 149 0.61 14.81 5.56
C GLU A 149 2.04 15.04 5.06
N LEU A 150 2.37 16.28 4.68
CA LEU A 150 3.70 16.65 4.20
C LEU A 150 4.76 16.45 5.28
N GLN A 151 4.46 16.80 6.54
CA GLN A 151 5.35 16.56 7.68
C GLN A 151 5.58 15.07 7.93
N ALA A 152 4.52 14.26 7.89
CA ALA A 152 4.64 12.81 8.05
C ALA A 152 5.51 12.19 6.95
N ILE A 153 5.34 12.61 5.70
CA ILE A 153 6.18 12.17 4.58
C ILE A 153 7.64 12.59 4.79
N ALA A 154 7.85 13.86 5.15
CA ALA A 154 9.19 14.41 5.38
C ALA A 154 9.95 13.72 6.51
N ALA A 155 9.24 13.18 7.51
CA ALA A 155 9.83 12.40 8.59
C ALA A 155 10.03 10.92 8.22
N LEU A 156 9.06 10.29 7.55
CA LEU A 156 9.09 8.86 7.25
C LEU A 156 10.14 8.49 6.20
N VAL A 157 10.31 9.30 5.14
CA VAL A 157 11.29 9.00 4.08
C VAL A 157 12.71 8.84 4.62
N PRO A 158 13.29 9.80 5.37
CA PRO A 158 14.62 9.63 5.93
C PRO A 158 14.68 8.55 7.02
N ALA A 159 13.61 8.33 7.80
CA ALA A 159 13.57 7.27 8.79
C ALA A 159 13.67 5.87 8.16
N LEU A 160 12.93 5.64 7.07
CA LEU A 160 13.00 4.41 6.27
C LEU A 160 14.39 4.23 5.66
N GLU A 161 14.97 5.29 5.10
CA GLU A 161 16.34 5.26 4.57
C GLU A 161 17.36 4.90 5.68
N GLY A 162 17.21 5.48 6.87
CA GLY A 162 18.07 5.24 8.04
C GLY A 162 18.03 3.80 8.56
N VAL A 163 16.90 3.10 8.42
CA VAL A 163 16.80 1.65 8.74
C VAL A 163 17.20 0.75 7.56
N GLY A 164 17.71 1.34 6.47
CA GLY A 164 18.23 0.64 5.31
C GLY A 164 17.13 0.13 4.37
N VAL A 165 15.98 0.80 4.32
CA VAL A 165 14.92 0.58 3.34
C VAL A 165 15.08 1.52 2.16
N ARG A 166 14.92 1.00 0.95
CA ARG A 166 14.88 1.80 -0.27
C ARG A 166 13.44 2.09 -0.67
N LEU A 167 13.10 3.36 -0.84
CA LEU A 167 11.81 3.76 -1.39
C LEU A 167 11.94 4.06 -2.89
N LEU A 168 11.02 3.53 -3.69
CA LEU A 168 11.01 3.67 -5.15
C LEU A 168 9.65 4.12 -5.65
N LEU A 169 9.62 5.04 -6.62
CA LEU A 169 8.46 5.24 -7.49
C LEU A 169 8.57 4.32 -8.70
N GLY A 170 7.63 3.42 -8.83
CA GLY A 170 7.58 2.43 -9.90
C GLY A 170 6.41 1.48 -9.74
N PRO A 171 6.07 0.67 -10.75
CA PRO A 171 4.94 -0.26 -10.66
C PRO A 171 5.25 -1.38 -9.65
N PRO A 172 4.36 -1.68 -8.70
CA PRO A 172 4.48 -2.88 -7.86
C PRO A 172 4.58 -4.16 -8.70
N ILE A 173 5.32 -5.15 -8.20
CA ILE A 173 5.36 -6.52 -8.73
C ILE A 173 3.96 -7.12 -8.68
N ARG A 174 3.23 -6.90 -7.57
CA ARG A 174 1.85 -7.33 -7.47
C ARG A 174 0.94 -6.43 -8.33
N GLN A 175 0.48 -6.97 -9.45
CA GLN A 175 -0.40 -6.28 -10.40
C GLN A 175 -1.65 -5.74 -9.68
N GLY A 176 -1.94 -4.45 -9.88
CA GLY A 176 -3.08 -3.77 -9.26
C GLY A 176 -2.83 -3.18 -7.87
N ALA A 177 -1.73 -3.54 -7.20
CA ALA A 177 -1.37 -2.95 -5.91
C ALA A 177 -0.92 -1.49 -6.08
N THR A 178 -1.33 -0.60 -5.17
CA THR A 178 -0.97 0.83 -5.20
C THR A 178 0.44 1.07 -4.69
N ALA A 179 0.89 0.23 -3.77
CA ALA A 179 2.25 0.09 -3.33
C ALA A 179 2.52 -1.35 -2.90
N GLU A 180 3.78 -1.68 -2.64
CA GLU A 180 4.19 -2.95 -2.04
C GLU A 180 5.44 -2.78 -1.18
N TRP A 181 5.52 -3.58 -0.13
CA TRP A 181 6.72 -3.84 0.64
C TRP A 181 7.32 -5.19 0.24
N ASP A 182 8.58 -5.19 -0.21
CA ASP A 182 9.40 -6.39 -0.41
C ASP A 182 10.46 -6.47 0.71
N PRO A 183 10.26 -7.32 1.74
CA PRO A 183 11.24 -7.50 2.80
C PRO A 183 12.59 -8.00 2.28
N ALA A 184 12.60 -8.98 1.37
CA ALA A 184 13.84 -9.59 0.91
C ALA A 184 14.73 -8.59 0.16
N GLY A 185 14.11 -7.74 -0.66
CA GLY A 185 14.76 -6.64 -1.35
C GLY A 185 14.91 -5.36 -0.51
N ARG A 186 14.39 -5.31 0.71
CA ARG A 186 14.28 -4.11 1.56
C ARG A 186 13.78 -2.89 0.79
N THR A 187 12.75 -3.09 -0.01
CA THR A 187 12.26 -2.08 -0.95
C THR A 187 10.78 -1.84 -0.77
N ILE A 188 10.40 -0.58 -0.55
CA ILE A 188 9.03 -0.11 -0.74
C ILE A 188 8.93 0.42 -2.16
N ARG A 189 7.84 0.07 -2.85
CA ARG A 189 7.59 0.49 -4.22
C ARG A 189 6.19 1.07 -4.33
N ILE A 190 6.10 2.35 -4.68
CA ILE A 190 4.83 3.07 -4.77
C ILE A 190 4.55 3.42 -6.23
N GLN A 191 3.33 3.17 -6.70
CA GLN A 191 2.95 3.57 -8.05
C GLN A 191 3.11 5.09 -8.25
N PRO A 192 3.70 5.56 -9.37
CA PRO A 192 3.82 7.00 -9.64
C PRO A 192 2.48 7.76 -9.67
N ALA A 193 1.37 7.05 -9.93
CA ALA A 193 0.03 7.63 -9.89
C ALA A 193 -0.37 8.13 -8.49
N VAL A 194 0.20 7.57 -7.42
CA VAL A 194 -0.07 7.99 -6.03
C VAL A 194 0.41 9.42 -5.79
N VAL A 195 1.54 9.82 -6.37
CA VAL A 195 2.03 11.22 -6.30
C VAL A 195 0.99 12.18 -6.89
N LYS A 196 0.34 11.79 -8.00
CA LYS A 196 -0.71 12.58 -8.65
C LYS A 196 -2.00 12.67 -7.84
N SER A 197 -2.21 11.76 -6.88
CA SER A 197 -3.35 11.77 -5.96
C SER A 197 -3.19 12.77 -4.81
N GLY A 198 -2.00 13.36 -4.62
CA GLY A 198 -1.73 14.39 -3.61
C GLY A 198 -1.22 13.84 -2.28
N SER A 199 -0.93 14.76 -1.36
CA SER A 199 -0.23 14.49 -0.09
C SER A 199 -0.96 13.51 0.81
N LEU A 200 -2.30 13.62 0.91
CA LEU A 200 -3.08 12.73 1.78
C LEU A 200 -3.00 11.27 1.37
N GLU A 201 -3.14 10.99 0.08
CA GLU A 201 -3.09 9.61 -0.41
C GLU A 201 -1.67 9.06 -0.30
N PHE A 202 -0.68 9.87 -0.69
CA PHE A 202 0.73 9.46 -0.59
C PHE A 202 1.14 9.18 0.85
N ALA A 203 0.75 10.03 1.81
CA ALA A 203 1.05 9.83 3.23
C ALA A 203 0.40 8.56 3.78
N ARG A 204 -0.87 8.28 3.44
CA ARG A 204 -1.57 7.06 3.86
C ARG A 204 -0.89 5.80 3.32
N VAL A 205 -0.56 5.79 2.02
CA VAL A 205 0.14 4.67 1.37
C VAL A 205 1.53 4.47 1.97
N LEU A 206 2.32 5.55 2.12
CA LEU A 206 3.65 5.45 2.72
C LEU A 206 3.60 4.95 4.17
N ASN A 207 2.65 5.43 4.96
CA ASN A 207 2.45 5.00 6.35
C ASN A 207 2.06 3.51 6.41
N HIS A 208 1.19 3.04 5.53
CA HIS A 208 0.82 1.62 5.40
C HIS A 208 2.03 0.73 5.13
N GLU A 209 2.84 1.07 4.12
CA GLU A 209 4.04 0.30 3.80
C GLU A 209 5.10 0.37 4.90
N ALA A 210 5.23 1.51 5.58
CA ALA A 210 6.14 1.65 6.72
C ALA A 210 5.70 0.81 7.94
N ILE A 211 4.40 0.60 8.16
CA ILE A 211 3.90 -0.36 9.15
C ILE A 211 4.36 -1.77 8.79
N HIS A 212 4.33 -2.16 7.51
CA HIS A 212 4.86 -3.46 7.07
C HIS A 212 6.38 -3.59 7.28
N VAL A 213 7.14 -2.51 7.11
CA VAL A 213 8.57 -2.49 7.49
C VAL A 213 8.74 -2.77 8.99
N ALA A 214 7.96 -2.09 9.84
CA ALA A 214 8.02 -2.33 11.28
C ALA A 214 7.60 -3.77 11.66
N GLN A 215 6.60 -4.34 10.98
CA GLN A 215 6.22 -5.76 11.13
C GLN A 215 7.37 -6.72 10.79
N SER A 216 8.19 -6.40 9.78
CA SER A 216 9.43 -7.11 9.49
C SER A 216 10.45 -6.94 10.62
N CYS A 217 10.71 -5.69 11.03
CA CYS A 217 11.67 -5.39 12.09
C CYS A 217 11.33 -6.04 13.44
N ARG A 218 10.05 -6.14 13.80
CA ARG A 218 9.57 -6.87 15.01
C ARG A 218 10.01 -8.34 15.03
N ARG A 219 10.32 -8.93 13.87
CA ARG A 219 10.88 -10.29 13.80
C ARG A 219 12.42 -10.32 13.92
N GLY A 220 13.08 -9.18 13.79
CA GLY A 220 14.51 -9.01 14.07
C GLY A 220 15.26 -8.17 13.02
N SER A 221 14.68 -7.91 11.85
CA SER A 221 15.31 -7.04 10.84
C SER A 221 14.30 -6.57 9.78
N PRO A 222 14.57 -5.46 9.06
CA PRO A 222 13.74 -5.05 7.94
C PRO A 222 13.73 -6.07 6.79
N SER A 223 14.65 -7.03 6.74
CA SER A 223 14.62 -8.08 5.71
C SER A 223 13.89 -9.35 6.12
N ALA A 224 13.42 -9.44 7.37
CA ALA A 224 12.71 -10.60 7.87
C ALA A 224 11.27 -10.66 7.33
N SER A 225 10.71 -11.86 7.18
CA SER A 225 9.28 -11.95 6.85
C SER A 225 8.44 -11.34 7.98
N PRO A 226 7.43 -10.53 7.67
CA PRO A 226 6.68 -9.76 8.66
C PRO A 226 5.92 -10.63 9.66
N ARG A 227 5.71 -10.07 10.86
CA ARG A 227 4.79 -10.59 11.89
C ARG A 227 3.93 -9.46 12.43
N LEU A 228 2.77 -9.80 12.98
CA LEU A 228 1.88 -8.82 13.63
C LEU A 228 2.60 -8.06 14.75
N LEU A 229 2.32 -6.76 14.83
CA LEU A 229 2.80 -5.84 15.86
C LEU A 229 1.92 -5.88 17.12
N GLY A 230 0.69 -6.38 17.00
CA GLY A 230 -0.31 -6.38 18.06
C GLY A 230 -1.09 -5.07 18.11
N LEU A 231 -1.22 -4.37 16.98
CA LEU A 231 -2.03 -3.15 16.89
C LEU A 231 -3.52 -3.49 16.77
N SER A 232 -4.36 -2.45 16.83
CA SER A 232 -5.78 -2.64 16.55
C SER A 232 -5.99 -3.17 15.13
N ASN A 233 -6.91 -4.12 14.99
CA ASN A 233 -7.34 -4.72 13.72
C ASN A 233 -8.74 -4.25 13.30
N ASN A 234 -9.25 -3.19 13.95
CA ASN A 234 -10.55 -2.63 13.67
C ASN A 234 -10.49 -1.82 12.37
N LEU A 235 -11.12 -2.34 11.33
CA LEU A 235 -11.19 -1.66 10.04
C LEU A 235 -12.38 -0.70 10.01
N ASP A 236 -12.13 0.48 9.48
CA ASP A 236 -13.21 1.30 8.94
C ASP A 236 -13.74 0.69 7.62
N PRO A 237 -14.86 1.20 7.07
CA PRO A 237 -15.40 0.68 5.82
C PRO A 237 -14.44 0.77 4.63
N GLN A 238 -13.45 1.69 4.64
CA GLN A 238 -12.48 1.80 3.56
C GLN A 238 -11.43 0.69 3.66
N GLY A 239 -10.84 0.47 4.83
CA GLY A 239 -9.88 -0.61 5.07
C GLY A 239 -10.51 -1.98 4.77
N GLN A 240 -11.79 -2.17 5.11
CA GLN A 240 -12.50 -3.40 4.76
C GLN A 240 -12.64 -3.56 3.23
N ARG A 241 -12.98 -2.50 2.50
CA ARG A 241 -13.01 -2.54 1.02
C ARG A 241 -11.65 -2.87 0.41
N HIS A 242 -10.56 -2.37 0.96
CA HIS A 242 -9.22 -2.71 0.47
C HIS A 242 -8.91 -4.20 0.67
N LEU A 243 -9.22 -4.78 1.84
CA LEU A 243 -9.03 -6.21 2.09
C LEU A 243 -9.96 -7.13 1.29
N ASP A 244 -11.11 -6.62 0.85
CA ASP A 244 -12.05 -7.35 0.02
C ASP A 244 -11.70 -7.26 -1.49
N ASP A 245 -10.66 -6.50 -1.85
CA ASP A 245 -10.18 -6.42 -3.23
C ASP A 245 -9.73 -7.80 -3.75
N PRO A 246 -10.05 -8.15 -5.01
CA PRO A 246 -9.60 -9.40 -5.64
C PRO A 246 -8.09 -9.66 -5.53
N LEU A 247 -7.28 -8.62 -5.38
CA LEU A 247 -5.85 -8.70 -5.07
C LEU A 247 -5.52 -9.65 -3.90
N TYR A 248 -6.39 -9.69 -2.90
CA TYR A 248 -6.22 -10.49 -1.68
C TYR A 248 -7.02 -11.81 -1.69
N ALA A 249 -7.66 -12.17 -2.82
CA ALA A 249 -8.48 -13.39 -2.91
C ALA A 249 -7.70 -14.68 -2.61
N ARG A 250 -6.39 -14.69 -2.87
CA ARG A 250 -5.49 -15.82 -2.61
C ARG A 250 -4.49 -15.55 -1.48
N ALA A 251 -4.64 -14.44 -0.76
CA ALA A 251 -3.75 -14.10 0.36
C ALA A 251 -3.91 -15.13 1.49
N SER A 252 -2.78 -15.49 2.10
CA SER A 252 -2.80 -16.39 3.27
C SER A 252 -3.51 -15.74 4.46
N ALA A 253 -3.94 -16.54 5.45
CA ALA A 253 -4.56 -15.99 6.67
C ALA A 253 -3.63 -15.01 7.41
N LEU A 254 -2.33 -15.30 7.43
CA LEU A 254 -1.33 -14.41 8.02
C LEU A 254 -1.22 -13.10 7.23
N GLU A 255 -1.08 -13.19 5.91
CA GLU A 255 -1.01 -12.01 5.04
C GLU A 255 -2.25 -11.12 5.20
N ARG A 256 -3.45 -11.69 5.18
CA ARG A 256 -4.69 -10.95 5.43
C ARG A 256 -4.72 -10.29 6.81
N SER A 257 -4.08 -10.89 7.81
CA SER A 257 -4.00 -10.32 9.16
C SER A 257 -3.00 -9.16 9.23
N LEU A 258 -1.85 -9.28 8.56
CA LEU A 258 -0.85 -8.22 8.46
C LEU A 258 -1.40 -6.99 7.74
N GLU A 259 -2.06 -7.20 6.61
CA GLU A 259 -2.74 -6.16 5.82
C GLU A 259 -3.88 -5.51 6.61
N ARG A 260 -4.64 -6.31 7.37
CA ARG A 260 -5.69 -5.79 8.27
C ARG A 260 -5.11 -4.86 9.32
N GLU A 261 -4.02 -5.25 9.97
CA GLU A 261 -3.36 -4.44 10.99
C GLU A 261 -2.85 -3.12 10.39
N ALA A 262 -2.26 -3.16 9.20
CA ALA A 262 -1.78 -1.96 8.49
C ALA A 262 -2.94 -1.05 8.06
N TYR A 263 -3.97 -1.58 7.39
CA TYR A 263 -5.14 -0.80 6.96
C TYR A 263 -5.92 -0.19 8.14
N ALA A 264 -6.03 -0.88 9.27
CA ALA A 264 -6.68 -0.37 10.47
C ALA A 264 -5.97 0.86 11.05
N ASN A 265 -4.69 1.05 10.73
CA ASN A 265 -3.87 2.11 11.31
C ASN A 265 -3.30 3.10 10.28
N GLN A 266 -3.56 2.94 8.98
CA GLN A 266 -2.97 3.76 7.91
C GLN A 266 -3.25 5.27 8.04
N GLN A 267 -4.34 5.66 8.70
CA GLN A 267 -4.71 7.08 8.90
C GLN A 267 -3.96 7.75 10.06
N ARG A 268 -3.30 6.97 10.92
CA ARG A 268 -2.48 7.47 12.04
C ARG A 268 -1.08 7.77 11.53
N LEU A 269 -0.90 8.92 10.88
CA LEU A 269 0.31 9.26 10.11
C LEU A 269 1.59 9.38 10.96
N ASP A 270 1.46 9.53 12.27
CA ASP A 270 2.53 9.56 13.27
C ASP A 270 2.97 8.15 13.74
N LEU A 271 2.13 7.14 13.49
CA LEU A 271 2.31 5.81 14.04
C LEU A 271 3.51 5.09 13.42
N ALA A 272 3.64 5.07 12.08
CA ALA A 272 4.71 4.29 11.46
C ALA A 272 6.10 4.80 11.88
N LEU A 273 6.27 6.10 12.07
CA LEU A 273 7.55 6.64 12.55
C LEU A 273 7.88 6.09 13.94
N SER A 274 6.92 6.17 14.86
CA SER A 274 7.05 5.63 16.21
C SER A 274 7.35 4.12 16.21
N LEU A 275 6.73 3.37 15.29
CA LEU A 275 6.98 1.94 15.13
C LEU A 275 8.37 1.65 14.56
N LEU A 276 8.84 2.43 13.58
CA LEU A 276 10.20 2.25 13.07
C LEU A 276 11.24 2.49 14.18
N GLU A 277 11.02 3.50 15.02
CA GLU A 277 11.89 3.78 16.17
C GLU A 277 11.89 2.66 17.21
N SER A 278 10.73 2.06 17.51
CA SER A 278 10.63 0.99 18.51
C SER A 278 11.04 -0.39 17.97
N GLU A 279 10.76 -0.67 16.69
CA GLU A 279 10.90 -2.00 16.11
C GLU A 279 12.18 -2.21 15.33
N CYS A 280 12.72 -1.16 14.70
CA CYS A 280 13.88 -1.24 13.82
C CYS A 280 15.10 -0.62 14.53
N PRO A 281 15.79 -1.37 15.42
CA PRO A 281 16.97 -0.83 16.09
C PRO A 281 18.00 -0.40 15.05
N GLN A 282 18.38 0.88 15.08
CA GLN A 282 19.46 1.38 14.24
C GLN A 282 20.75 0.66 14.63
N ARG A 283 21.47 0.12 13.65
CA ARG A 283 22.82 -0.40 13.88
C ARG A 283 23.68 0.80 14.28
N ARG A 284 24.02 0.91 15.59
CA ARG A 284 25.12 1.73 16.06
C ARG A 284 26.45 1.10 15.68
#